data_AF-A0A930EVS1-F1
#
_entry.id   AF-A0A930EVS1-F1
#
_cell.length_a   1.000
_cell.length_b   1.000
_cell.length_c   1.000
_cell.angle_alpha   90.00
_cell.angle_beta   90.00
_cell.angle_gamma   90.00
#
_symmetry.space_group_name_H-M   'P 1'
#
loop_
_entity.id
_entity.type
_entity.pdbx_description
1 polymer ?
#
loop_
_entity_poly.entity_id
_entity_poly.type
_entity_poly.pdbx_seq_one_letter_code
_entity_poly.pdbx_strand_id
1 'polypeptide(L)' 'NHIAGKGVVNRIRAKYPNANITAVDYDPSATKVNQENRIKLMLSVAKERLNQKNNSTTL' A
#
# COMPACT_ATOMS: atom_id res chain seq x y z
N ASN A 1 -16.61 -7.82 3.71
CA ASN A 1 -15.20 -7.69 3.28
C ASN A 1 -14.34 -6.64 4.00
N HIS A 2 -14.88 -5.69 4.79
CA HIS A 2 -14.07 -4.62 5.42
C HIS A 2 -13.42 -4.97 6.79
N ILE A 3 -13.95 -5.95 7.53
CA ILE A 3 -13.53 -6.22 8.93
C ILE A 3 -12.40 -7.25 9.02
N ALA A 4 -12.38 -8.28 8.17
CA ALA A 4 -11.41 -9.36 8.23
C ALA A 4 -9.97 -8.90 7.88
N GLY A 5 -9.82 -7.97 6.93
CA GLY A 5 -8.52 -7.46 6.52
C GLY A 5 -7.87 -6.52 7.55
N LYS A 6 -8.67 -5.76 8.31
CA LYS A 6 -8.15 -4.73 9.24
C LYS A 6 -7.27 -5.31 10.34
N GLY A 7 -7.66 -6.45 10.92
CA GLY A 7 -6.88 -7.13 11.95
C GLY A 7 -5.53 -7.66 11.44
N VAL A 8 -5.51 -8.21 10.22
CA VAL A 8 -4.29 -8.72 9.58
C VAL A 8 -3.34 -7.57 9.23
N VAL A 9 -3.86 -6.51 8.61
CA VAL A 9 -3.06 -5.33 8.23
C VAL A 9 -2.46 -4.65 9.45
N ASN A 10 -3.20 -4.54 10.56
CA ASN A 10 -2.67 -3.96 11.79
C ASN A 10 -1.50 -4.76 12.36
N ARG A 11 -1.59 -6.09 12.37
CA ARG A 11 -0.47 -6.94 12.82
C ARG A 11 0.75 -6.83 11.91
N ILE A 12 0.55 -6.79 10.59
CA ILE A 12 1.67 -6.63 9.65
C ILE A 12 2.33 -5.27 9.85
N ARG A 13 1.56 -4.19 10.01
CA ARG A 13 2.12 -2.85 10.28
C ARG A 13 2.86 -2.76 11.61
N ALA A 14 2.38 -3.45 12.65
CA ALA A 14 3.09 -3.52 13.92
C ALA A 14 4.46 -4.19 13.80
N LYS A 15 4.55 -5.27 13.01
CA LYS A 15 5.81 -6.00 12.79
C LYS A 15 6.72 -5.36 11.74
N TYR A 16 6.13 -4.71 10.75
CA TYR A 16 6.81 -4.07 9.62
C TYR A 16 6.29 -2.64 9.43
N PRO A 17 6.76 -1.67 10.25
CA PRO A 17 6.27 -0.30 10.22
C PRO A 17 6.40 0.38 8.85
N ASN A 18 7.42 -0.02 8.08
CA ASN A 18 7.71 0.52 6.76
C ASN A 18 6.98 -0.20 5.61
N ALA A 19 6.16 -1.23 5.91
CA ALA A 19 5.45 -1.98 4.88
C ALA A 19 4.47 -1.07 4.11
N ASN A 20 4.54 -1.14 2.78
CA ASN A 20 3.61 -0.44 1.89
C ASN A 20 2.47 -1.38 1.50
N ILE A 21 1.32 -1.24 2.15
CA ILE A 21 0.19 -2.17 2.03
C ILE A 21 -1.04 -1.40 1.56
N THR A 22 -1.69 -1.89 0.50
CA THR A 22 -2.95 -1.37 -0.02
C THR A 22 -3.98 -2.49 -0.09
N ALA A 23 -5.25 -2.19 0.16
CA ALA A 23 -6.35 -3.12 -0.01
C ALA A 23 -6.99 -2.91 -1.39
N VAL A 24 -7.26 -4.00 -2.09
CA VAL A 24 -7.93 -4.04 -3.40
C VAL A 24 -9.16 -4.93 -3.28
N ASP A 25 -10.33 -4.35 -3.51
CA ASP A 25 -11.61 -5.05 -3.46
C ASP A 25 -12.01 -5.55 -4.86
N TYR A 26 -12.37 -6.83 -4.95
CA TYR A 26 -12.82 -7.49 -6.18
C TYR A 26 -14.34 -7.70 -6.21
N ASP A 27 -15.08 -7.01 -5.36
CA ASP A 27 -16.54 -7.08 -5.32
C ASP A 27 -17.12 -6.50 -6.62
N PRO A 28 -18.22 -7.05 -7.19
CA PRO A 28 -18.83 -6.55 -8.43
C PRO A 28 -19.25 -5.06 -8.37
N SER A 29 -19.47 -4.53 -7.16
CA SER A 29 -19.78 -3.12 -6.91
C SER A 29 -18.55 -2.20 -6.94
N ALA A 30 -17.33 -2.76 -6.90
CA ALA A 30 -16.10 -2.00 -6.97
C ALA A 30 -15.68 -1.80 -8.44
N THR A 31 -15.42 -0.55 -8.83
CA THR A 31 -15.03 -0.25 -10.21
C THR A 31 -13.60 -0.70 -10.48
N LYS A 32 -13.32 -1.09 -11.73
CA LYS A 32 -11.95 -1.36 -12.22
C LYS A 32 -11.02 -0.16 -11.97
N VAL A 33 -11.52 1.06 -12.16
CA VAL A 33 -10.77 2.30 -11.94
C VAL A 33 -10.33 2.44 -10.48
N ASN A 34 -11.19 2.08 -9.51
CA ASN A 34 -10.81 2.11 -8.10
C ASN A 34 -9.65 1.13 -7.79
N GLN A 35 -9.67 -0.07 -8.38
CA GLN A 35 -8.58 -1.03 -8.23
C GLN A 35 -7.27 -0.51 -8.82
N GLU A 36 -7.32 0.02 -10.04
CA GLU A 36 -6.16 0.61 -10.71
C GLU A 36 -5.56 1.77 -9.91
N ASN A 37 -6.41 2.64 -9.35
CA ASN A 37 -5.96 3.77 -8.55
C ASN A 37 -5.26 3.33 -7.26
N ARG A 38 -5.75 2.26 -6.61
CA ARG A 38 -5.11 1.69 -5.42
C ARG A 38 -3.72 1.14 -5.72
N ILE A 39 -3.56 0.48 -6.86
CA ILE A 39 -2.27 -0.07 -7.31
C ILE A 39 -1.32 1.07 -7.72
N LYS A 40 -1.80 2.03 -8.52
CA LYS A 40 -1.01 3.20 -8.96
C LYS A 40 -0.49 4.00 -7.76
N LEU A 41 -1.35 4.26 -6.76
CA LEU A 41 -0.96 4.97 -5.55
C LEU A 41 0.09 4.19 -4.75
N MET A 42 -0.11 2.88 -4.57
CA MET A 42 0.86 2.01 -3.87
C MET A 42 2.23 2.09 -4.54
N LEU A 43 2.30 1.97 -5.87
CA LEU A 43 3.56 2.05 -6.63
C LEU A 43 4.19 3.45 -6.54
N SER A 44 3.39 4.51 -6.59
CA SER A 44 3.87 5.89 -6.44
C SER A 44 4.56 6.10 -5.09
N VAL A 45 3.94 5.65 -3.99
CA VAL A 45 4.52 5.72 -2.65
C VAL A 45 5.82 4.90 -2.55
N ALA A 46 5.86 3.72 -3.19
CA ALA A 46 7.08 2.91 -3.22
C ALA A 46 8.23 3.64 -3.93
N LYS A 47 7.96 4.24 -5.09
CA LYS A 47 8.95 5.00 -5.86
C LYS A 47 9.45 6.21 -5.08
N GLU A 48 8.56 6.96 -4.44
CA GLU A 48 8.93 8.11 -3.61
C GLU A 48 9.86 7.72 -2.45
N ARG A 49 9.52 6.65 -1.72
CA ARG A 49 10.35 6.13 -0.62
C ARG A 49 11.72 5.65 -1.09
N LEU A 50 11.79 4.99 -2.25
CA LEU A 50 13.07 4.59 -2.85
C LEU A 50 13.94 5.80 -3.19
N ASN A 51 13.36 6.84 -3.77
CA ASN A 51 14.09 8.08 -4.08
C ASN A 51 14.60 8.77 -2.81
N GLN A 52 13.79 8.84 -1.75
CA GLN A 52 14.21 9.39 -0.45
C GLN A 52 15.39 8.60 0.14
N LYS A 53 15.34 7.27 0.09
CA LYS A 53 16.43 6.40 0.57
C LYS A 53 17.72 6.63 -0.21
N ASN A 54 17.63 6.74 -1.54
CA ASN A 54 18.79 6.98 -2.39
C ASN A 54 19.45 8.32 -2.08
N ASN A 55 18.65 9.40 -1.94
CA ASN A 55 19.15 10.73 -1.61
C ASN A 55 19.79 10.82 -0.22
N SER A 56 19.38 9.95 0.71
CA SER A 56 19.95 9.87 2.06
C SER A 56 21.29 9.12 2.11
N THR A 57 21.59 8.32 1.09
CA THR A 57 22.79 7.46 1.02
C THR A 57 23.93 8.14 0.26
N THR A 58 23.65 9.23 -0.47
CA THR A 58 24.62 10.02 -1.24
C THR A 58 25.25 11.20 -0.48
N LEU A 59 25.13 11.23 0.84
CA LEU A 59 25.84 12.13 1.75
C LEU A 59 26.78 11.33 2.65
#